data_AF-A0A965PTK4-F1
#
_entry.id   AF-A0A965PTK4-F1
#
_cell.length_a   1.000
_cell.length_b   1.000
_cell.length_c   1.000
_cell.angle_alpha   90.00
_cell.angle_beta   90.00
_cell.angle_gamma   90.00
#
_symmetry.space_group_name_H-M   'P 1'
#
loop_
_entity.id
_entity.type
_entity.pdbx_description
1 polymer ?
#
loop_
_entity_poly.entity_id
_entity_poly.type
_entity_poly.pdbx_seq_one_letter_code
_entity_poly.pdbx_strand_id
1 'polypeptide(L)'
;FFRGGGTTYGVATGGSSSSITVGGQAYTLLTFTSSGTLTVSKAGLFDVLLCSGGGGGGQGLDTNVDCAGGGGAGGILQSTIYLSANTTVTIGAGGANAASGSSSSIDNTARALSVAGGGNGGGRNAGDNTVILAGRGGSGGGAASSTAAAIRTGATSMASTISGNDGANGNATITNGAGGGGGAGANGSVGSGTTGGAGGAGYDVSAFIAGSALFKAGGGGGAGTTGGAGGSSVGGAGGSAGAGSAASANTASGGGGGADSNAGGAGGSGIVYVRFKV
;
A
#
# COMPACT_ATOMS: atom_id res chain seq x y z
N PHE A 1 -25.98 -16.43 -36.92
CA PHE A 1 -25.94 -14.96 -37.02
C PHE A 1 -25.22 -14.41 -35.79
N PHE A 2 -23.93 -14.10 -35.88
CA PHE A 2 -23.25 -13.41 -34.78
C PHE A 2 -23.55 -11.92 -34.94
N ARG A 3 -24.41 -11.36 -34.09
CA ARG A 3 -24.62 -9.92 -34.04
C ARG A 3 -23.33 -9.30 -33.47
N GLY A 4 -22.64 -8.53 -34.30
CA GLY A 4 -21.53 -7.65 -33.89
C GLY A 4 -22.01 -6.50 -33.02
N GLY A 5 -22.52 -6.80 -31.84
CA GLY A 5 -22.63 -5.83 -30.76
C GLY A 5 -21.30 -5.84 -30.01
N GLY A 6 -20.42 -4.88 -30.30
CA GLY A 6 -19.22 -4.69 -29.49
C GLY A 6 -19.61 -4.63 -28.01
N THR A 7 -18.91 -5.39 -27.16
CA THR A 7 -19.15 -5.41 -25.71
C THR A 7 -19.25 -4.00 -25.19
N THR A 8 -20.48 -3.60 -24.82
CA THR A 8 -20.79 -2.25 -24.38
C THR A 8 -20.44 -2.11 -22.89
N TYR A 9 -20.16 -0.89 -22.45
CA TYR A 9 -19.99 -0.64 -21.02
C TYR A 9 -21.28 -0.95 -20.26
N GLY A 10 -21.10 -1.48 -19.04
CA GLY A 10 -22.18 -1.79 -18.11
C GLY A 10 -22.67 -0.56 -17.36
N VAL A 11 -23.65 -0.77 -16.48
CA VAL A 11 -24.15 0.24 -15.54
C VAL A 11 -24.24 -0.40 -14.18
N ALA A 12 -23.75 0.31 -13.16
CA ALA A 12 -23.76 -0.17 -11.79
C ALA A 12 -23.90 0.96 -10.76
N THR A 13 -24.24 0.61 -9.53
CA THR A 13 -24.24 1.48 -8.36
C THR A 13 -23.51 0.81 -7.19
N GLY A 14 -23.16 1.59 -6.17
CA GLY A 14 -22.39 1.15 -5.01
C GLY A 14 -21.27 2.16 -4.70
N GLY A 15 -20.76 2.13 -3.47
CA GLY A 15 -19.79 3.13 -3.02
C GLY A 15 -20.31 4.57 -3.13
N SER A 16 -19.40 5.53 -3.13
CA SER A 16 -19.71 6.94 -3.46
C SER A 16 -19.62 7.15 -4.97
N SER A 17 -20.62 7.82 -5.55
CA SER A 17 -20.73 8.04 -7.00
C SER A 17 -20.42 9.50 -7.38
N SER A 18 -19.75 9.70 -8.52
CA SER A 18 -19.56 11.00 -9.15
C SER A 18 -19.51 10.90 -10.68
N SER A 19 -19.78 12.01 -11.36
CA SER A 19 -19.60 12.13 -12.82
C SER A 19 -18.25 12.76 -13.13
N ILE A 20 -17.49 12.16 -14.04
CA ILE A 20 -16.15 12.62 -14.43
C ILE A 20 -15.98 12.58 -15.96
N THR A 21 -15.00 13.33 -16.47
CA THR A 21 -14.63 13.31 -17.89
C THR A 21 -13.16 12.99 -18.04
N VAL A 22 -12.83 11.87 -18.68
CA VAL A 22 -11.45 11.42 -18.93
C VAL A 22 -11.21 11.39 -20.44
N GLY A 23 -10.28 12.20 -20.92
CA GLY A 23 -9.93 12.25 -22.35
C GLY A 23 -11.12 12.60 -23.26
N GLY A 24 -12.03 13.47 -22.81
CA GLY A 24 -13.25 13.85 -23.53
C GLY A 24 -14.41 12.86 -23.41
N GLN A 25 -14.21 11.70 -22.79
CA GLN A 25 -15.27 10.70 -22.56
C GLN A 25 -15.87 10.84 -21.16
N ALA A 26 -17.20 10.88 -21.07
CA ALA A 26 -17.92 10.92 -19.80
C ALA A 26 -17.98 9.53 -19.14
N TYR A 27 -17.77 9.49 -17.83
CA TYR A 27 -17.88 8.29 -17.00
C TYR A 27 -18.67 8.57 -15.73
N THR A 28 -19.33 7.53 -15.22
CA THR A 28 -19.67 7.44 -13.79
C THR A 28 -18.50 6.78 -13.07
N LEU A 29 -18.00 7.41 -12.02
CA LEU A 29 -16.99 6.88 -11.11
C LEU A 29 -17.65 6.45 -9.80
N LEU A 30 -17.38 5.22 -9.38
CA LEU A 30 -17.76 4.67 -8.08
C LEU A 30 -16.50 4.45 -7.25
N THR A 31 -16.50 4.94 -6.01
CA THR A 31 -15.38 4.81 -5.07
C THR A 31 -15.81 4.02 -3.84
N PHE A 32 -15.08 2.95 -3.54
CA PHE A 32 -15.28 2.11 -2.36
C PHE A 32 -14.11 2.33 -1.38
N THR A 33 -14.43 2.86 -0.21
CA THR A 33 -13.52 3.00 0.94
C THR A 33 -13.82 2.00 2.06
N SER A 34 -14.93 1.27 1.93
CA SER A 34 -15.33 0.14 2.77
C SER A 34 -15.88 -0.97 1.88
N SER A 35 -15.77 -2.23 2.34
CA SER A 35 -16.33 -3.37 1.62
C SER A 35 -17.83 -3.21 1.40
N GLY A 36 -18.33 -3.67 0.25
CA GLY A 36 -19.74 -3.54 -0.11
C GLY A 36 -20.09 -4.26 -1.41
N THR A 37 -21.27 -3.98 -1.92
CA THR A 37 -21.76 -4.59 -3.16
C THR A 37 -21.74 -3.56 -4.29
N LEU A 38 -21.13 -3.94 -5.41
CA LEU A 38 -21.32 -3.30 -6.71
C LEU A 38 -22.57 -3.92 -7.34
N THR A 39 -23.67 -3.16 -7.37
CA THR A 39 -24.96 -3.60 -7.90
C THR A 39 -25.00 -3.33 -9.40
N VAL A 40 -24.96 -4.39 -10.21
CA VAL A 40 -24.90 -4.28 -11.68
C VAL A 40 -26.32 -4.32 -12.23
N SER A 41 -26.80 -3.18 -12.75
CA SER A 41 -28.13 -3.06 -13.37
C SER A 41 -28.09 -3.32 -14.88
N LYS A 42 -26.92 -3.20 -15.50
CA LYS A 42 -26.68 -3.58 -16.90
C LYS A 42 -25.32 -4.27 -17.01
N ALA A 43 -25.32 -5.50 -17.51
CA ALA A 43 -24.10 -6.24 -17.79
C ALA A 43 -23.21 -5.51 -18.81
N GLY A 44 -21.89 -5.60 -18.63
CA GLY A 44 -20.95 -4.96 -19.53
C GLY A 44 -19.54 -4.85 -18.97
N LEU A 45 -18.71 -4.07 -19.66
CA LEU A 45 -17.35 -3.75 -19.23
C LEU A 45 -17.33 -2.65 -18.17
N PHE A 46 -16.38 -2.75 -17.24
CA PHE A 46 -16.07 -1.78 -16.21
C PHE A 46 -14.55 -1.64 -16.10
N ASP A 47 -14.03 -0.41 -16.04
CA ASP A 47 -12.62 -0.19 -15.71
C ASP A 47 -12.49 -0.14 -14.18
N VAL A 48 -11.51 -0.85 -13.64
CA VAL A 48 -11.26 -0.95 -12.20
C VAL A 48 -9.82 -0.54 -11.92
N LEU A 49 -9.64 0.29 -10.89
CA LEU A 49 -8.36 0.56 -10.26
C LEU A 49 -8.46 0.14 -8.79
N LEU A 50 -7.71 -0.87 -8.42
CA LEU A 50 -7.74 -1.55 -7.14
C LEU A 50 -6.46 -1.23 -6.37
N CYS A 51 -6.58 -0.78 -5.12
CA CYS A 51 -5.45 -0.61 -4.21
C CYS A 51 -5.71 -1.37 -2.90
N SER A 52 -4.76 -2.19 -2.47
CA SER A 52 -4.87 -2.98 -1.24
C SER A 52 -4.41 -2.24 0.01
N GLY A 53 -4.69 -2.77 1.20
CA GLY A 53 -4.21 -2.17 2.44
C GLY A 53 -2.69 -2.19 2.52
N GLY A 54 -2.07 -1.11 3.00
CA GLY A 54 -0.63 -1.05 3.25
C GLY A 54 -0.23 -1.80 4.51
N GLY A 55 1.04 -2.21 4.61
CA GLY A 55 1.60 -2.83 5.80
C GLY A 55 1.94 -1.80 6.89
N GLY A 56 1.92 -2.22 8.15
CA GLY A 56 2.42 -1.40 9.24
C GLY A 56 3.94 -1.35 9.28
N GLY A 57 4.48 -0.25 9.82
CA GLY A 57 5.90 -0.13 10.12
C GLY A 57 6.33 -1.11 11.21
N GLY A 58 7.60 -1.48 11.21
CA GLY A 58 8.16 -2.29 12.29
C GLY A 58 8.31 -1.48 13.57
N GLN A 59 8.56 -2.17 14.67
CA GLN A 59 8.87 -1.58 15.97
C GLN A 59 10.34 -1.81 16.35
N GLY A 60 10.93 -0.85 17.07
CA GLY A 60 12.32 -0.95 17.52
C GLY A 60 12.44 -1.76 18.82
N LEU A 61 13.65 -1.77 19.41
CA LEU A 61 13.95 -2.50 20.65
C LEU A 61 14.05 -1.63 21.90
N ASP A 62 13.84 -2.28 23.04
CA ASP A 62 13.76 -1.69 24.38
C ASP A 62 15.12 -1.31 25.00
N THR A 63 16.24 -1.76 24.44
CA THR A 63 17.54 -1.64 25.14
C THR A 63 18.69 -1.05 24.32
N ASN A 64 18.48 -0.70 23.05
CA ASN A 64 19.47 -0.03 22.19
C ASN A 64 18.77 0.79 21.09
N VAL A 65 19.50 1.74 20.49
CA VAL A 65 19.03 2.66 19.42
C VAL A 65 18.72 1.89 18.13
N ASP A 66 17.73 1.00 18.14
CA ASP A 66 17.32 0.22 16.99
C ASP A 66 16.24 0.97 16.21
N CYS A 67 16.46 1.07 14.91
CA CYS A 67 15.54 1.71 14.00
C CYS A 67 14.80 0.62 13.22
N ALA A 68 13.48 0.63 13.28
CA ALA A 68 12.67 -0.30 12.52
C ALA A 68 12.33 0.22 11.12
N GLY A 69 12.13 -0.70 10.19
CA GLY A 69 11.83 -0.38 8.80
C GLY A 69 10.40 0.08 8.59
N GLY A 70 10.18 0.86 7.53
CA GLY A 70 8.85 1.29 7.12
C GLY A 70 8.02 0.16 6.49
N GLY A 71 6.70 0.22 6.65
CA GLY A 71 5.78 -0.71 5.98
C GLY A 71 5.72 -0.47 4.47
N GLY A 72 5.52 -1.54 3.70
CA GLY A 72 5.29 -1.46 2.27
C GLY A 72 3.87 -1.00 1.96
N ALA A 73 3.69 -0.30 0.85
CA ALA A 73 2.37 0.02 0.33
C ALA A 73 1.59 -1.24 -0.11
N GLY A 74 0.27 -1.14 -0.11
CA GLY A 74 -0.59 -2.13 -0.74
C GLY A 74 -0.33 -2.21 -2.24
N GLY A 75 -0.61 -3.37 -2.83
CA GLY A 75 -0.45 -3.51 -4.27
C GLY A 75 -1.51 -2.72 -5.05
N ILE A 76 -1.18 -2.33 -6.27
CA ILE A 76 -2.09 -1.69 -7.23
C ILE A 76 -2.35 -2.60 -8.42
N LEU A 77 -3.58 -2.59 -8.92
CA LEU A 77 -3.95 -3.26 -10.16
C LEU A 77 -5.00 -2.45 -10.90
N GLN A 78 -4.76 -2.20 -12.19
CA GLN A 78 -5.72 -1.58 -13.10
C GLN A 78 -6.12 -2.58 -14.17
N SER A 79 -7.42 -2.79 -14.38
CA SER A 79 -7.92 -3.73 -15.38
C SER A 79 -9.34 -3.38 -15.83
N THR A 80 -9.70 -3.78 -17.04
CA THR A 80 -11.09 -3.72 -17.53
C THR A 80 -11.70 -5.12 -17.44
N ILE A 81 -12.80 -5.25 -16.70
CA ILE A 81 -13.46 -6.53 -16.43
C ILE A 81 -14.90 -6.52 -16.92
N TYR A 82 -15.41 -7.69 -17.32
CA TYR A 82 -16.81 -7.88 -17.66
C TYR A 82 -17.58 -8.40 -16.44
N LEU A 83 -18.62 -7.68 -16.04
CA LEU A 83 -19.52 -8.07 -14.96
C LEU A 83 -20.94 -8.24 -15.50
N SER A 84 -21.56 -9.38 -15.18
CA SER A 84 -22.93 -9.71 -15.59
C SER A 84 -23.94 -9.69 -14.44
N ALA A 85 -23.47 -9.57 -13.20
CA ALA A 85 -24.29 -9.63 -12.00
C ALA A 85 -23.64 -8.86 -10.85
N ASN A 86 -24.40 -8.67 -9.79
CA ASN A 86 -23.95 -8.05 -8.55
C ASN A 86 -22.68 -8.72 -8.03
N THR A 87 -21.73 -7.91 -7.59
CA THR A 87 -20.39 -8.36 -7.24
C THR A 87 -19.97 -7.75 -5.91
N THR A 88 -19.32 -8.52 -5.06
CA THR A 88 -18.70 -8.00 -3.83
C THR A 88 -17.41 -7.25 -4.17
N VAL A 89 -17.26 -6.07 -3.56
CA VAL A 89 -16.00 -5.32 -3.49
C VAL A 89 -15.50 -5.44 -2.06
N THR A 90 -14.30 -6.00 -1.89
CA THR A 90 -13.62 -6.13 -0.60
C THR A 90 -12.52 -5.10 -0.51
N ILE A 91 -12.52 -4.31 0.57
CA ILE A 91 -11.45 -3.37 0.88
C ILE A 91 -10.52 -3.99 1.92
N GLY A 92 -9.25 -4.15 1.54
CA GLY A 92 -8.22 -4.63 2.44
C GLY A 92 -7.96 -3.64 3.57
N ALA A 93 -7.98 -4.11 4.82
CA ALA A 93 -7.54 -3.32 5.96
C ALA A 93 -6.03 -3.03 5.89
N GLY A 94 -5.63 -1.89 6.45
CA GLY A 94 -4.22 -1.61 6.69
C GLY A 94 -3.66 -2.51 7.80
N GLY A 95 -2.39 -2.85 7.71
CA GLY A 95 -1.69 -3.63 8.73
C GLY A 95 -1.51 -2.80 10.01
N ALA A 96 -1.71 -3.44 11.16
CA ALA A 96 -1.29 -2.88 12.44
C ALA A 96 0.25 -2.81 12.52
N ASN A 97 0.80 -2.30 13.63
CA ASN A 97 2.24 -2.35 13.89
C ASN A 97 2.81 -3.75 13.59
N ALA A 98 3.88 -3.78 12.78
CA ALA A 98 4.60 -4.97 12.38
C ALA A 98 3.75 -6.06 11.71
N ALA A 99 2.58 -5.70 11.17
CA ALA A 99 1.68 -6.61 10.47
C ALA A 99 1.49 -6.20 9.00
N SER A 100 1.35 -7.19 8.13
CA SER A 100 1.06 -6.95 6.70
C SER A 100 -0.37 -6.41 6.53
N GLY A 101 -0.57 -5.64 5.46
CA GLY A 101 -1.90 -5.22 5.02
C GLY A 101 -2.69 -6.37 4.41
N SER A 102 -4.01 -6.24 4.39
CA SER A 102 -4.89 -7.22 3.74
C SER A 102 -5.14 -6.88 2.27
N SER A 103 -5.43 -7.90 1.47
CA SER A 103 -5.78 -7.74 0.06
C SER A 103 -7.15 -7.07 -0.12
N SER A 104 -7.27 -6.21 -1.12
CA SER A 104 -8.53 -5.78 -1.72
C SER A 104 -8.86 -6.69 -2.90
N SER A 105 -10.15 -6.88 -3.17
CA SER A 105 -10.62 -7.66 -4.32
C SER A 105 -11.94 -7.13 -4.87
N ILE A 106 -12.19 -7.41 -6.15
CA ILE A 106 -13.51 -7.32 -6.75
C ILE A 106 -13.83 -8.67 -7.37
N ASP A 107 -15.08 -9.12 -7.19
CA ASP A 107 -15.54 -10.48 -7.51
C ASP A 107 -15.06 -11.52 -6.48
N ASN A 108 -15.89 -12.56 -6.29
CA ASN A 108 -15.70 -13.67 -5.36
C ASN A 108 -15.68 -15.04 -6.07
N THR A 109 -15.74 -15.04 -7.42
CA THR A 109 -15.59 -16.26 -8.22
C THR A 109 -14.13 -16.57 -8.54
N ALA A 110 -13.87 -17.66 -9.26
CA ALA A 110 -12.54 -18.02 -9.77
C ALA A 110 -11.90 -16.96 -10.71
N ARG A 111 -12.66 -15.92 -11.10
CA ARG A 111 -12.21 -14.80 -11.93
C ARG A 111 -11.99 -13.52 -11.12
N ALA A 112 -11.96 -13.62 -9.79
CA ALA A 112 -11.74 -12.50 -8.89
C ALA A 112 -10.46 -11.73 -9.24
N LEU A 113 -10.61 -10.41 -9.40
CA LEU A 113 -9.49 -9.50 -9.52
C LEU A 113 -9.06 -9.11 -8.11
N SER A 114 -7.88 -9.53 -7.69
CA SER A 114 -7.34 -9.30 -6.34
C SER A 114 -5.89 -8.84 -6.44
N VAL A 115 -5.45 -8.03 -5.48
CA VAL A 115 -4.05 -7.61 -5.37
C VAL A 115 -3.60 -7.70 -3.91
N ALA A 116 -2.36 -8.14 -3.69
CA ALA A 116 -1.85 -8.36 -2.33
C ALA A 116 -1.77 -7.07 -1.51
N GLY A 117 -2.03 -7.16 -0.20
CA GLY A 117 -1.71 -6.10 0.75
C GLY A 117 -0.20 -5.87 0.90
N GLY A 118 0.18 -4.76 1.53
CA GLY A 118 1.58 -4.38 1.70
C GLY A 118 2.30 -5.19 2.78
N GLY A 119 3.60 -5.39 2.61
CA GLY A 119 4.42 -6.09 3.59
C GLY A 119 4.71 -5.26 4.85
N ASN A 120 4.80 -5.89 6.01
CA ASN A 120 5.21 -5.21 7.25
C ASN A 120 6.67 -4.75 7.21
N GLY A 121 6.98 -3.69 7.97
CA GLY A 121 8.37 -3.30 8.23
C GLY A 121 9.08 -4.32 9.13
N GLY A 122 10.39 -4.47 8.93
CA GLY A 122 11.26 -5.25 9.81
C GLY A 122 11.52 -4.54 11.13
N GLY A 123 11.70 -5.30 12.21
CA GLY A 123 11.85 -4.78 13.56
C GLY A 123 12.03 -5.92 14.55
N ARG A 124 11.68 -5.69 15.82
CA ARG A 124 11.67 -6.74 16.84
C ARG A 124 10.56 -6.53 17.86
N ASN A 125 9.99 -7.58 18.41
CA ASN A 125 8.92 -7.42 19.41
C ASN A 125 9.42 -6.78 20.71
N ALA A 126 8.59 -5.91 21.29
CA ALA A 126 8.85 -5.26 22.56
C ALA A 126 8.62 -6.28 23.69
N GLY A 127 9.56 -6.38 24.63
CA GLY A 127 9.47 -7.26 25.79
C GLY A 127 10.08 -8.66 25.62
N ASP A 128 10.13 -9.23 24.41
CA ASP A 128 10.74 -10.55 24.17
C ASP A 128 11.88 -10.56 23.13
N ASN A 129 12.15 -9.43 22.47
CA ASN A 129 13.22 -9.26 21.49
C ASN A 129 13.13 -10.25 20.30
N THR A 130 11.94 -10.79 20.00
CA THR A 130 11.78 -11.70 18.86
C THR A 130 11.90 -10.93 17.55
N VAL A 131 12.68 -11.47 16.61
CA VAL A 131 12.99 -10.81 15.34
C VAL A 131 11.78 -10.83 14.41
N ILE A 132 11.42 -9.67 13.88
CA ILE A 132 10.41 -9.50 12.84
C ILE A 132 11.12 -9.14 11.55
N LEU A 133 11.11 -10.06 10.59
CA LEU A 133 11.65 -9.79 9.26
C LEU A 133 10.70 -8.90 8.47
N ALA A 134 11.26 -8.08 7.58
CA ALA A 134 10.46 -7.32 6.63
C ALA A 134 9.57 -8.26 5.81
N GLY A 135 8.27 -7.97 5.76
CA GLY A 135 7.29 -8.78 5.07
C GLY A 135 7.27 -8.52 3.57
N ARG A 136 7.02 -9.56 2.79
CA ARG A 136 6.67 -9.42 1.37
C ARG A 136 5.17 -9.11 1.26
N GLY A 137 4.82 -8.38 0.20
CA GLY A 137 3.45 -8.02 -0.12
C GLY A 137 3.35 -7.42 -1.52
N GLY A 138 2.24 -6.73 -1.82
CA GLY A 138 2.08 -5.96 -3.05
C GLY A 138 3.27 -5.01 -3.28
N SER A 139 3.66 -4.29 -2.23
CA SER A 139 5.01 -3.72 -2.08
C SER A 139 5.70 -4.31 -0.85
N GLY A 140 7.03 -4.42 -0.90
CA GLY A 140 7.84 -4.98 0.19
C GLY A 140 8.06 -4.00 1.33
N GLY A 141 8.13 -4.50 2.57
CA GLY A 141 8.52 -3.72 3.73
C GLY A 141 10.02 -3.39 3.77
N GLY A 142 10.35 -2.25 4.35
CA GLY A 142 11.73 -1.87 4.67
C GLY A 142 12.26 -2.65 5.86
N ALA A 143 13.56 -2.86 5.91
CA ALA A 143 14.21 -3.61 6.99
C ALA A 143 14.72 -2.72 8.13
N ALA A 144 14.83 -3.31 9.32
CA ALA A 144 15.43 -2.65 10.46
C ALA A 144 16.95 -2.44 10.27
N SER A 145 17.53 -1.49 11.00
CA SER A 145 18.97 -1.41 11.17
C SER A 145 19.48 -2.62 11.98
N SER A 146 20.55 -3.28 11.51
CA SER A 146 21.08 -4.46 12.19
C SER A 146 22.47 -4.86 11.71
N THR A 147 23.29 -5.36 12.64
CA THR A 147 24.57 -6.03 12.32
C THR A 147 24.36 -7.42 11.69
N ALA A 148 23.19 -8.03 11.85
CA ALA A 148 22.84 -9.29 11.20
C ALA A 148 22.27 -9.07 9.80
N ALA A 149 22.91 -9.61 8.77
CA ALA A 149 22.53 -9.42 7.36
C ALA A 149 21.07 -9.82 7.07
N ALA A 150 20.60 -10.91 7.67
CA ALA A 150 19.24 -11.41 7.48
C ALA A 150 18.15 -10.43 7.97
N ILE A 151 18.44 -9.61 9.00
CA ILE A 151 17.48 -8.69 9.61
C ILE A 151 17.42 -7.37 8.83
N ARG A 152 18.56 -6.92 8.31
CA ARG A 152 18.68 -5.65 7.57
C ARG A 152 18.35 -5.74 6.08
N THR A 153 17.89 -6.88 5.59
CA THR A 153 17.52 -7.06 4.18
C THR A 153 16.05 -6.71 3.98
N GLY A 154 15.78 -5.70 3.15
CA GLY A 154 14.44 -5.28 2.78
C GLY A 154 13.69 -6.38 2.04
N ALA A 155 12.38 -6.38 2.15
CA ALA A 155 11.57 -7.37 1.46
C ALA A 155 11.33 -6.98 0.00
N THR A 156 11.31 -7.97 -0.88
CA THR A 156 10.88 -7.78 -2.26
C THR A 156 9.36 -7.71 -2.36
N SER A 157 8.85 -7.00 -3.36
CA SER A 157 7.46 -7.13 -3.81
C SER A 157 7.18 -8.58 -4.27
N MET A 158 5.95 -9.05 -4.09
CA MET A 158 5.47 -10.31 -4.66
C MET A 158 5.35 -10.26 -6.18
N ALA A 159 5.21 -9.07 -6.76
CA ALA A 159 5.14 -8.85 -8.20
C ALA A 159 5.72 -7.46 -8.53
N SER A 160 7.05 -7.34 -8.40
CA SER A 160 7.79 -6.12 -8.68
C SER A 160 7.47 -5.60 -10.08
N THR A 161 7.33 -4.29 -10.24
CA THR A 161 6.92 -3.59 -11.48
C THR A 161 5.48 -3.83 -11.96
N ILE A 162 4.74 -4.75 -11.36
CA ILE A 162 3.34 -5.05 -11.72
C ILE A 162 2.38 -4.45 -10.70
N SER A 163 2.56 -4.77 -9.42
CA SER A 163 1.67 -4.31 -8.35
C SER A 163 2.34 -3.45 -7.30
N GLY A 164 3.66 -3.36 -7.29
CA GLY A 164 4.41 -2.54 -6.34
C GLY A 164 5.90 -2.74 -6.47
N ASN A 165 6.64 -2.21 -5.51
CA ASN A 165 8.10 -2.19 -5.54
C ASN A 165 8.71 -2.71 -4.24
N ASP A 166 10.02 -2.89 -4.24
CA ASP A 166 10.75 -3.49 -3.14
C ASP A 166 10.93 -2.49 -1.99
N GLY A 167 10.93 -3.01 -0.76
CA GLY A 167 11.41 -2.28 0.39
C GLY A 167 12.94 -2.23 0.41
N ALA A 168 13.49 -1.27 1.13
CA ALA A 168 14.92 -1.09 1.20
C ALA A 168 15.56 -1.79 2.40
N ASN A 169 16.86 -2.01 2.27
CA ASN A 169 17.70 -2.48 3.35
C ASN A 169 17.82 -1.43 4.46
N GLY A 170 17.94 -1.91 5.70
CA GLY A 170 18.41 -1.10 6.81
C GLY A 170 19.94 -1.02 6.84
N ASN A 171 20.47 -0.11 7.64
CA ASN A 171 21.91 0.03 7.79
C ASN A 171 22.54 -1.15 8.56
N ALA A 172 23.85 -1.39 8.36
CA ALA A 172 24.59 -2.45 9.03
C ALA A 172 24.93 -2.14 10.50
N THR A 173 24.74 -0.91 10.95
CA THR A 173 24.92 -0.50 12.35
C THR A 173 23.58 -0.30 13.01
N ILE A 174 23.41 -0.80 14.22
CA ILE A 174 22.13 -0.74 14.95
C ILE A 174 21.62 0.69 15.16
N THR A 175 22.51 1.63 15.50
CA THR A 175 22.20 3.06 15.77
C THR A 175 21.85 3.89 14.54
N ASN A 176 21.84 3.29 13.35
CA ASN A 176 21.68 3.98 12.09
C ASN A 176 20.27 3.83 11.55
N GLY A 177 19.95 4.62 10.52
CA GLY A 177 18.62 4.62 9.90
C GLY A 177 18.22 3.26 9.31
N ALA A 178 16.94 2.93 9.48
CA ALA A 178 16.31 1.78 8.87
C ALA A 178 15.97 2.02 7.40
N GLY A 179 15.59 0.96 6.69
CA GLY A 179 15.11 1.04 5.30
C GLY A 179 13.67 1.54 5.20
N GLY A 180 13.37 2.32 4.16
CA GLY A 180 11.99 2.66 3.80
C GLY A 180 11.27 1.50 3.11
N GLY A 181 9.95 1.44 3.26
CA GLY A 181 9.10 0.49 2.54
C GLY A 181 8.92 0.87 1.07
N GLY A 182 8.65 -0.11 0.22
CA GLY A 182 8.34 0.10 -1.19
C GLY A 182 6.98 0.77 -1.38
N GLY A 183 6.88 1.65 -2.37
CA GLY A 183 5.61 2.21 -2.84
C GLY A 183 5.20 1.60 -4.18
N ALA A 184 4.05 2.01 -4.72
CA ALA A 184 3.62 1.56 -6.04
C ALA A 184 4.42 2.19 -7.20
N GLY A 185 5.05 3.35 -6.99
CA GLY A 185 5.79 4.09 -8.01
C GLY A 185 7.32 3.97 -7.92
N ALA A 186 7.89 3.56 -6.78
CA ALA A 186 9.32 3.34 -6.64
C ALA A 186 9.66 2.42 -5.45
N ASN A 187 10.87 1.86 -5.46
CA ASN A 187 11.47 1.21 -4.30
C ASN A 187 11.58 2.17 -3.11
N GLY A 188 11.62 1.62 -1.90
CA GLY A 188 12.08 2.37 -0.73
C GLY A 188 13.54 2.78 -0.86
N SER A 189 13.95 3.78 -0.09
CA SER A 189 15.36 4.19 0.02
C SER A 189 16.05 3.50 1.20
N VAL A 190 17.34 3.19 1.03
CA VAL A 190 18.20 2.69 2.12
C VAL A 190 18.43 3.80 3.15
N GLY A 191 18.49 3.47 4.44
CA GLY A 191 18.85 4.41 5.49
C GLY A 191 20.29 4.93 5.35
N SER A 192 20.51 6.22 5.62
CA SER A 192 21.81 6.89 5.45
C SER A 192 22.28 7.53 6.74
N GLY A 193 23.42 7.07 7.28
CA GLY A 193 23.87 7.46 8.62
C GLY A 193 22.76 7.18 9.64
N THR A 194 22.38 8.17 10.42
CA THR A 194 21.29 8.07 11.40
C THR A 194 19.91 8.48 10.84
N THR A 195 19.83 8.85 9.57
CA THR A 195 18.58 9.20 8.90
C THR A 195 17.92 7.96 8.29
N GLY A 196 16.67 7.73 8.67
CA GLY A 196 15.85 6.67 8.10
C GLY A 196 15.61 6.83 6.61
N GLY A 197 15.54 5.71 5.91
CA GLY A 197 15.26 5.69 4.47
C GLY A 197 13.86 6.19 4.15
N ALA A 198 13.72 7.05 3.15
CA ALA A 198 12.41 7.48 2.67
C ALA A 198 11.61 6.31 2.08
N GLY A 199 10.29 6.33 2.28
CA GLY A 199 9.38 5.38 1.64
C GLY A 199 9.30 5.61 0.13
N GLY A 200 9.08 4.53 -0.63
CA GLY A 200 8.95 4.59 -2.07
C GLY A 200 7.74 5.40 -2.52
N ALA A 201 7.85 6.07 -3.66
CA ALA A 201 6.80 6.92 -4.21
C ALA A 201 5.47 6.16 -4.40
N GLY A 202 4.36 6.85 -4.17
CA GLY A 202 3.02 6.35 -4.49
C GLY A 202 2.69 6.46 -5.98
N TYR A 203 1.53 5.93 -6.34
CA TYR A 203 0.93 6.03 -7.68
C TYR A 203 -0.08 7.17 -7.73
N ASP A 204 0.01 8.02 -8.75
CA ASP A 204 -0.97 9.08 -8.97
C ASP A 204 -2.22 8.54 -9.68
N VAL A 205 -3.37 8.57 -8.98
CA VAL A 205 -4.65 8.08 -9.53
C VAL A 205 -5.38 9.15 -10.35
N SER A 206 -4.86 10.38 -10.43
CA SER A 206 -5.51 11.53 -11.06
C SER A 206 -6.01 11.26 -12.48
N ALA A 207 -5.22 10.56 -13.29
CA ALA A 207 -5.57 10.17 -14.66
C ALA A 207 -6.79 9.21 -14.73
N PHE A 208 -7.02 8.41 -13.69
CA PHE A 208 -8.16 7.51 -13.61
C PHE A 208 -9.45 8.23 -13.18
N ILE A 209 -9.32 9.18 -12.24
CA ILE A 209 -10.45 9.88 -11.60
C ILE A 209 -10.77 11.25 -12.20
N ALA A 210 -10.01 11.73 -13.20
CA ALA A 210 -10.09 13.08 -13.77
C ALA A 210 -9.96 14.21 -12.74
N GLY A 211 -9.11 14.02 -11.74
CA GLY A 211 -8.89 14.98 -10.66
C GLY A 211 -7.54 15.68 -10.71
N SER A 212 -7.25 16.49 -9.69
CA SER A 212 -5.88 16.91 -9.38
C SER A 212 -5.01 15.72 -8.99
N ALA A 213 -3.68 15.92 -8.95
CA ALA A 213 -2.74 14.93 -8.44
C ALA A 213 -3.22 14.35 -7.10
N LEU A 214 -3.36 13.03 -7.03
CA LEU A 214 -3.83 12.31 -5.86
C LEU A 214 -3.05 11.00 -5.74
N PHE A 215 -2.10 10.98 -4.83
CA PHE A 215 -1.26 9.80 -4.64
C PHE A 215 -1.93 8.76 -3.74
N LYS A 216 -1.71 7.49 -4.08
CA LYS A 216 -2.05 6.32 -3.28
C LYS A 216 -0.87 5.36 -3.25
N ALA A 217 -0.88 4.45 -2.27
CA ALA A 217 0.09 3.38 -2.13
C ALA A 217 1.54 3.89 -2.07
N GLY A 218 1.79 4.89 -1.22
CA GLY A 218 3.16 5.32 -0.88
C GLY A 218 3.76 4.42 0.21
N GLY A 219 5.05 4.12 0.12
CA GLY A 219 5.75 3.35 1.15
C GLY A 219 5.92 4.16 2.44
N GLY A 220 6.04 3.48 3.58
CA GLY A 220 6.38 4.10 4.86
C GLY A 220 7.88 4.43 4.96
N GLY A 221 8.22 5.51 5.66
CA GLY A 221 9.62 5.84 5.96
C GLY A 221 10.20 4.94 7.06
N GLY A 222 11.48 4.62 6.95
CA GLY A 222 12.23 3.94 8.01
C GLY A 222 12.52 4.86 9.18
N ALA A 223 12.66 4.31 10.38
CA ALA A 223 13.04 5.07 11.57
C ALA A 223 14.52 5.52 11.55
N GLY A 224 14.84 6.50 12.39
CA GLY A 224 16.18 7.02 12.59
C GLY A 224 16.24 8.01 13.75
N THR A 225 17.39 8.65 13.98
CA THR A 225 17.40 9.91 14.76
C THR A 225 16.59 10.98 14.03
N THR A 226 16.63 10.93 12.71
CA THR A 226 15.72 11.63 11.82
C THR A 226 14.98 10.57 11.02
N GLY A 227 13.67 10.48 11.19
CA GLY A 227 12.83 9.55 10.46
C GLY A 227 12.81 9.85 8.97
N GLY A 228 12.75 8.80 8.16
CA GLY A 228 12.55 8.93 6.72
C GLY A 228 11.16 9.47 6.39
N ALA A 229 11.06 10.30 5.35
CA ALA A 229 9.77 10.77 4.87
C ALA A 229 8.92 9.61 4.33
N GLY A 230 7.60 9.69 4.51
CA GLY A 230 6.66 8.79 3.84
C GLY A 230 6.55 9.09 2.34
N GLY A 231 6.34 8.06 1.54
CA GLY A 231 6.24 8.16 0.08
C GLY A 231 5.09 9.05 -0.38
N SER A 232 5.37 9.98 -1.30
CA SER A 232 4.42 10.92 -1.90
C SER A 232 3.52 11.66 -0.89
N SER A 233 4.02 11.89 0.33
CA SER A 233 3.28 12.51 1.44
C SER A 233 2.01 11.76 1.89
N VAL A 234 1.85 10.49 1.49
CA VAL A 234 0.72 9.63 1.86
C VAL A 234 1.13 8.41 2.68
N GLY A 235 2.40 8.02 2.62
CA GLY A 235 3.00 7.07 3.54
C GLY A 235 3.24 7.68 4.92
N GLY A 236 3.27 6.83 5.95
CA GLY A 236 3.67 7.24 7.29
C GLY A 236 5.17 7.58 7.32
N ALA A 237 5.53 8.73 7.90
CA ALA A 237 6.94 9.05 8.17
C ALA A 237 7.49 8.16 9.28
N GLY A 238 8.77 7.78 9.16
CA GLY A 238 9.47 7.05 10.22
C GLY A 238 9.62 7.88 11.48
N GLY A 239 9.79 7.21 12.63
CA GLY A 239 10.04 7.86 13.90
C GLY A 239 11.41 8.54 13.94
N SER A 240 11.45 9.78 14.42
CA SER A 240 12.67 10.52 14.76
C SER A 240 12.95 10.33 16.26
N ALA A 241 13.63 9.25 16.64
CA ALA A 241 13.77 8.81 18.03
C ALA A 241 12.40 8.68 18.76
N GLY A 242 11.40 8.12 18.06
CA GLY A 242 10.03 8.02 18.54
C GLY A 242 9.19 7.03 17.74
N ALA A 243 7.88 7.06 17.97
CA ALA A 243 6.93 6.25 17.21
C ALA A 243 6.88 6.64 15.74
N GLY A 244 6.66 5.65 14.88
CA GLY A 244 6.38 5.88 13.47
C GLY A 244 4.97 6.45 13.26
N SER A 245 4.80 7.31 12.26
CA SER A 245 3.49 7.84 11.92
C SER A 245 2.64 6.79 11.19
N ALA A 246 1.36 6.71 11.51
CA ALA A 246 0.41 5.91 10.76
C ALA A 246 0.13 6.56 9.39
N ALA A 247 -0.14 5.74 8.38
CA ALA A 247 -0.72 6.23 7.12
C ALA A 247 -2.23 6.46 7.28
N SER A 248 -2.74 7.50 6.62
CA SER A 248 -4.18 7.79 6.64
C SER A 248 -4.99 6.67 6.00
N ALA A 249 -6.22 6.46 6.46
CA ALA A 249 -7.15 5.52 5.85
C ALA A 249 -7.38 5.82 4.35
N ASN A 250 -7.68 4.78 3.58
CA ASN A 250 -8.02 4.85 2.15
C ASN A 250 -6.89 5.41 1.26
N THR A 251 -5.65 5.34 1.76
CA THR A 251 -4.46 5.71 1.00
C THR A 251 -3.74 4.50 0.42
N ALA A 252 -4.03 3.27 0.89
CA ALA A 252 -3.26 2.06 0.58
C ALA A 252 -1.77 2.14 0.96
N SER A 253 -1.37 3.12 1.76
CA SER A 253 0.04 3.42 2.02
C SER A 253 0.59 2.68 3.23
N GLY A 254 1.90 2.47 3.27
CA GLY A 254 2.59 1.85 4.40
C GLY A 254 2.77 2.79 5.60
N GLY A 255 2.77 2.24 6.80
CA GLY A 255 3.06 2.98 8.04
C GLY A 255 4.57 3.19 8.26
N GLY A 256 4.95 4.24 8.98
CA GLY A 256 6.36 4.52 9.28
C GLY A 256 6.94 3.60 10.35
N GLY A 257 8.23 3.28 10.28
CA GLY A 257 8.91 2.49 11.30
C GLY A 257 9.08 3.25 12.62
N GLY A 258 9.07 2.53 13.75
CA GLY A 258 9.38 3.08 15.08
C GLY A 258 10.88 3.05 15.40
N ALA A 259 11.35 3.97 16.23
CA ALA A 259 12.68 3.96 16.82
C ALA A 259 12.63 3.56 18.30
N ASP A 260 13.69 2.92 18.78
CA ASP A 260 13.82 2.52 20.19
C ASP A 260 12.63 1.64 20.63
N SER A 261 12.11 1.80 21.84
CA SER A 261 10.95 1.03 22.34
C SER A 261 9.61 1.43 21.73
N ASN A 262 9.58 2.30 20.72
CA ASN A 262 8.35 2.82 20.16
C ASN A 262 7.80 1.95 19.02
N ALA A 263 6.47 1.91 18.95
CA ALA A 263 5.73 1.22 17.90
C ALA A 263 5.92 1.87 16.52
N GLY A 264 5.88 1.04 15.48
CA GLY A 264 5.64 1.51 14.11
C GLY A 264 4.20 1.96 13.91
N GLY A 265 4.00 2.83 12.94
CA GLY A 265 2.68 3.29 12.54
C GLY A 265 1.90 2.22 11.77
N ALA A 266 0.58 2.24 11.88
CA ALA A 266 -0.29 1.38 11.07
C ALA A 266 -0.29 1.80 9.59
N GLY A 267 -0.52 0.83 8.70
CA GLY A 267 -0.77 1.09 7.28
C GLY A 267 -2.18 1.62 7.02
N GLY A 268 -2.36 2.29 5.88
CA GLY A 268 -3.66 2.77 5.42
C GLY A 268 -4.49 1.66 4.81
N SER A 269 -5.82 1.71 5.00
CA SER A 269 -6.74 0.81 4.29
C SER A 269 -6.65 1.01 2.77
N GLY A 270 -7.03 -0.05 2.05
CA GLY A 270 -7.16 -0.05 0.60
C GLY A 270 -8.27 0.88 0.12
N ILE A 271 -8.40 0.96 -1.21
CA ILE A 271 -9.43 1.74 -1.88
C ILE A 271 -9.65 1.14 -3.27
N VAL A 272 -10.91 1.14 -3.73
CA VAL A 272 -11.26 0.63 -5.05
C VAL A 272 -12.04 1.68 -5.83
N TYR A 273 -11.60 1.94 -7.05
CA TYR A 273 -12.29 2.78 -8.01
C TYR A 273 -12.83 1.92 -9.14
N VAL A 274 -14.10 2.13 -9.49
CA VAL A 274 -14.76 1.49 -10.64
C VAL A 274 -15.35 2.58 -11.50
N ARG A 275 -15.18 2.53 -12.82
CA ARG A 275 -15.83 3.48 -13.72
C ARG A 275 -16.41 2.80 -14.95
N PHE A 276 -17.47 3.40 -15.48
CA PHE A 276 -18.10 2.98 -16.72
C PHE A 276 -18.57 4.17 -17.53
N LYS A 277 -18.51 4.05 -18.86
CA LYS A 277 -18.87 5.13 -19.79
C LYS A 277 -20.37 5.43 -19.70
N VAL A 278 -20.70 6.71 -19.78
CA VAL A 278 -22.09 7.21 -19.87
C VAL A 278 -22.46 7.43 -21.34
#